data_AF-A0AAV2Z1L9-F1
#
_entry.id   AF-A0AAV2Z1L9-F1
#
_cell.length_a   1.000
_cell.length_b   1.000
_cell.length_c   1.000
_cell.angle_alpha   90.00
_cell.angle_beta   90.00
_cell.angle_gamma   90.00
#
_symmetry.space_group_name_H-M   'P 1'
#
loop_
_entity.id
_entity.type
_entity.pdbx_description
1 polymer ?
#
loop_
_entity_poly.entity_id
_entity_poly.type
_entity_poly.pdbx_seq_one_letter_code
_entity_poly.pdbx_strand_id
1 'polypeptide(L)'
;MIISTSSCITNSLSHSDKDLFVKVLKLTHLYYNDKSVLEDPNKRLIAEFNKLRGELALENKTPELIRELKLITVDLHEQKRFSDKDFKSIIVNLP
;
A
#
# COMPACT_ATOMS: atom_id res chain seq x y z
N MET A 1 -1.07 -1.11 22.26
CA MET A 1 -0.74 -0.50 23.56
C MET A 1 -0.52 1.00 23.34
N ILE A 2 -1.58 1.82 23.34
CA ILE A 2 -1.51 3.29 23.08
C ILE A 2 -2.39 4.04 24.11
N ILE A 3 -2.46 3.57 25.35
CA ILE A 3 -3.40 4.15 26.34
C ILE A 3 -2.68 4.87 27.48
N SER A 4 -1.39 4.63 27.70
CA SER A 4 -0.73 5.11 28.92
C SER A 4 -0.11 6.51 28.84
N THR A 5 0.00 7.14 27.66
CA THR A 5 0.60 8.48 27.52
C THR A 5 -0.43 9.61 27.37
N SER A 6 -1.67 9.31 26.98
CA SER A 6 -2.70 10.32 26.74
C SER A 6 -3.29 10.96 27.99
N SER A 7 -3.29 10.27 29.15
CA SER A 7 -3.96 10.78 30.35
C SER A 7 -3.25 11.99 30.99
N CYS A 8 -1.92 12.08 30.80
CA CYS A 8 -1.12 13.15 31.39
C CYS A 8 -1.41 14.52 30.73
N ILE A 9 -1.64 14.54 29.41
CA ILE A 9 -1.90 15.78 28.65
C ILE A 9 -3.35 16.24 28.84
N THR A 10 -4.30 15.32 28.99
CA THR A 10 -5.70 15.70 29.19
C THR A 10 -5.97 16.27 30.57
N ASN A 11 -5.16 15.95 31.59
CA ASN A 11 -5.42 16.41 32.96
C ASN A 11 -5.25 17.92 33.15
N SER A 12 -4.39 18.57 32.36
CA SER A 12 -4.18 20.02 32.39
C SER A 12 -5.20 20.83 31.56
N LEU A 13 -6.09 20.16 30.83
CA LEU A 13 -7.11 20.81 30.01
C LEU A 13 -8.35 21.20 30.84
N SER A 14 -8.96 22.33 30.49
CA SER A 14 -10.26 22.74 31.03
C SER A 14 -11.36 21.74 30.65
N HIS A 15 -12.51 21.77 31.31
CA HIS A 15 -13.61 20.84 30.98
C HIS A 15 -14.10 21.00 29.54
N SER A 16 -14.21 22.24 29.04
CA SER A 16 -14.61 22.49 27.64
C SER A 16 -13.58 21.96 26.64
N ASP A 17 -12.29 22.07 26.94
CA ASP A 17 -11.23 21.60 26.05
C ASP A 17 -11.14 20.07 26.04
N LYS A 18 -11.43 19.43 27.17
CA LYS A 18 -11.57 17.96 27.25
C LYS A 18 -12.73 17.47 26.39
N ASP A 19 -13.88 18.14 26.44
CA ASP A 19 -15.04 17.79 25.64
C ASP A 19 -14.77 17.99 24.14
N LEU A 20 -14.10 19.08 23.77
CA LEU A 20 -13.69 19.33 22.39
C LEU A 20 -12.69 18.29 21.91
N PHE A 21 -11.69 17.95 22.73
CA PHE A 21 -10.70 16.92 22.43
C PHE A 21 -11.34 15.56 22.19
N VAL A 22 -12.29 15.15 23.05
CA VAL A 22 -13.02 13.89 22.88
C VAL A 22 -13.87 13.90 21.59
N LYS A 23 -14.50 15.02 21.25
CA LYS A 23 -15.27 15.15 20.00
C LYS A 23 -14.37 15.03 18.77
N VAL A 24 -13.23 15.73 18.77
CA VAL A 24 -12.24 15.64 17.68
C VAL A 24 -11.71 14.21 17.57
N LEU A 25 -11.34 13.57 18.68
CA LEU A 25 -10.84 12.21 18.69
C LEU A 25 -11.87 11.22 18.11
N LYS A 26 -13.15 11.37 18.47
CA LYS A 26 -14.25 10.55 17.93
C LYS A 26 -14.44 10.77 16.43
N LEU A 27 -14.44 12.02 15.96
CA LEU A 27 -14.53 12.35 14.54
C LEU A 27 -13.35 11.79 13.75
N THR A 28 -12.13 11.92 14.29
CA THR A 28 -10.93 11.32 13.70
C THR A 28 -11.05 9.81 13.64
N HIS A 29 -11.49 9.16 14.72
CA HIS A 29 -11.62 7.70 14.74
C HIS A 29 -12.64 7.21 13.70
N LEU A 30 -13.82 7.85 13.61
CA LEU A 30 -14.82 7.55 12.59
C LEU A 30 -14.28 7.78 11.17
N TYR A 31 -13.65 8.92 10.92
CA TYR A 31 -13.08 9.26 9.62
C TYR A 31 -12.02 8.25 9.15
N TYR A 32 -11.16 7.77 10.05
CA TYR A 32 -10.12 6.79 9.71
C TYR A 32 -10.60 5.34 9.76
N ASN A 33 -11.69 5.04 10.47
CA ASN A 33 -12.30 3.71 10.47
C ASN A 33 -13.07 3.45 9.17
N ASP A 34 -13.67 4.49 8.58
CA ASP A 34 -14.37 4.41 7.29
C ASP A 34 -13.44 4.56 6.09
N LYS A 35 -12.21 5.06 6.29
CA LYS A 35 -11.20 4.98 5.24
C LYS A 35 -10.77 3.53 5.08
N SER A 36 -10.93 3.02 3.86
CA SER A 36 -10.25 1.81 3.41
C SER A 36 -8.79 1.91 3.84
N VAL A 37 -8.31 0.93 4.63
CA VAL A 37 -6.90 0.79 4.98
C VAL A 37 -6.12 1.06 3.71
N LEU A 38 -5.27 2.10 3.71
CA LEU A 38 -4.41 2.40 2.56
C LEU A 38 -3.69 1.11 2.23
N GLU A 39 -4.09 0.49 1.13
CA GLU A 39 -3.55 -0.80 0.74
C GLU A 39 -2.06 -0.60 0.55
N ASP A 40 -1.26 -1.47 1.19
CA ASP A 40 0.19 -1.35 1.15
C ASP A 40 0.61 -1.21 -0.32
N PRO A 41 1.22 -0.08 -0.71
CA PRO A 41 1.53 0.20 -2.11
C PRO A 41 2.41 -0.90 -2.71
N ASN A 42 3.21 -1.59 -1.89
CA ASN A 42 4.00 -2.75 -2.31
C ASN A 42 3.10 -3.96 -2.61
N LYS A 43 2.11 -4.25 -1.76
CA LYS A 43 1.16 -5.35 -2.00
C LYS A 43 0.36 -5.11 -3.26
N ARG A 44 -0.05 -3.86 -3.50
CA ARG A 44 -0.73 -3.47 -4.72
C ARG A 44 0.14 -3.69 -5.96
N LEU A 45 1.40 -3.27 -5.93
CA LEU A 45 2.33 -3.44 -7.06
C LEU A 45 2.60 -4.93 -7.36
N ILE A 46 2.75 -5.77 -6.33
CA ILE A 46 2.90 -7.22 -6.49
C ILE A 46 1.62 -7.86 -7.06
N ALA A 47 0.44 -7.42 -6.58
CA ALA A 47 -0.83 -7.92 -7.09
C ALA A 47 -1.02 -7.58 -8.57
N GLU A 48 -0.63 -6.38 -8.98
CA GLU A 48 -0.68 -5.92 -10.37
C GLU A 48 0.28 -6.71 -11.27
N PHE A 49 1.53 -6.91 -10.84
CA PHE A 49 2.48 -7.80 -11.51
C PHE A 49 1.92 -9.21 -11.72
N ASN A 50 1.33 -9.80 -10.68
CA ASN A 50 0.76 -11.15 -10.74
C ASN A 50 -0.45 -11.21 -11.69
N LYS A 51 -1.29 -10.17 -11.70
CA LYS A 51 -2.42 -10.05 -12.62
C LYS A 51 -1.94 -10.05 -14.07
N LEU A 52 -0.99 -9.18 -14.40
CA LEU A 52 -0.44 -9.07 -15.76
C LEU A 52 0.26 -10.36 -16.20
N ARG A 53 0.98 -11.03 -15.30
CA ARG A 53 1.54 -12.36 -15.57
C ARG A 53 0.45 -13.41 -15.84
N GLY A 54 -0.66 -13.35 -15.11
CA GLY A 54 -1.81 -14.22 -15.32
C GLY A 54 -2.43 -14.01 -16.69
N GLU A 55 -2.64 -12.76 -17.10
CA GLU A 55 -3.16 -12.43 -18.42
C GLU A 55 -2.21 -12.87 -19.55
N LEU A 56 -0.89 -12.74 -19.37
CA LEU A 56 0.10 -13.25 -20.32
C LEU A 56 0.05 -14.79 -20.44
N ALA A 57 -0.19 -15.48 -19.32
CA ALA A 57 -0.34 -16.94 -19.29
C ALA A 57 -1.64 -17.42 -19.96
N LEU A 58 -2.65 -16.56 -20.05
CA LEU A 58 -3.90 -16.77 -20.81
C LEU A 58 -3.75 -16.41 -22.30
N GLU A 59 -2.53 -16.34 -22.81
CA GLU A 59 -2.20 -15.99 -24.20
C GLU A 59 -2.63 -14.59 -24.65
N ASN A 60 -3.03 -13.70 -23.73
CA ASN A 60 -3.23 -12.29 -24.03
C ASN A 60 -1.86 -11.59 -24.14
N LYS A 61 -1.30 -11.58 -25.34
CA LYS A 61 0.01 -10.99 -25.66
C LYS A 61 -0.12 -9.63 -26.35
N THR A 62 -0.99 -8.78 -25.83
CA THR A 62 -1.10 -7.41 -26.34
C THR A 62 0.21 -6.64 -26.07
N PRO A 63 0.71 -5.85 -27.03
CA PRO A 63 1.96 -5.08 -26.84
C PRO A 63 1.92 -4.17 -25.61
N GLU A 64 0.76 -3.60 -25.30
CA GLU A 64 0.56 -2.75 -24.12
C GLU A 64 0.75 -3.52 -22.80
N LEU A 65 0.21 -4.74 -22.71
CA LEU A 65 0.36 -5.59 -21.53
C LEU A 65 1.82 -5.97 -21.30
N ILE A 66 2.54 -6.30 -22.37
CA ILE A 66 3.98 -6.61 -22.30
C ILE A 66 4.77 -5.38 -21.84
N ARG A 67 4.42 -4.19 -22.34
CA ARG A 67 5.05 -2.92 -21.94
C ARG A 67 4.81 -2.64 -20.46
N GLU A 68 3.57 -2.79 -20.00
CA GLU A 68 3.18 -2.54 -18.61
C GLU A 68 3.85 -3.54 -17.65
N LEU A 69 3.90 -4.82 -18.03
CA LEU A 69 4.58 -5.86 -17.26
C LEU A 69 6.09 -5.60 -17.18
N LYS A 70 6.73 -5.10 -18.25
CA LYS A 70 8.14 -4.68 -18.23
C LYS A 70 8.37 -3.52 -17.25
N LEU A 71 7.52 -2.49 -17.27
CA LEU A 71 7.63 -1.34 -16.37
C LEU A 71 7.50 -1.75 -14.90
N ILE A 72 6.46 -2.51 -14.56
CA ILE A 72 6.25 -2.98 -13.18
C ILE A 72 7.40 -3.89 -12.71
N THR A 73 7.97 -4.69 -13.60
CA THR A 73 9.12 -5.54 -13.28
C THR A 73 10.36 -4.71 -12.92
N VAL A 74 10.59 -3.59 -13.62
CA VAL A 74 11.67 -2.63 -13.30
C VAL A 74 11.40 -1.96 -11.96
N ASP A 75 10.19 -1.45 -11.73
CA ASP A 75 9.82 -0.81 -10.46
C ASP A 75 10.02 -1.74 -9.25
N LEU A 76 9.66 -3.02 -9.40
CA LEU A 76 9.88 -4.04 -8.36
C LEU A 76 11.36 -4.35 -8.13
N HIS A 77 12.19 -4.26 -9.16
CA HIS A 77 13.65 -4.43 -9.04
C HIS A 77 14.32 -3.22 -8.37
N GLU A 78 13.93 -1.99 -8.73
CA GLU A 78 14.42 -0.77 -8.07
C GLU A 78 14.08 -0.75 -6.58
N GLN A 79 12.92 -1.29 -6.21
CA GLN A 79 12.49 -1.48 -4.82
C GLN A 79 13.16 -2.67 -4.12
N LYS A 80 14.13 -3.34 -4.76
CA LYS A 80 14.87 -4.53 -4.26
C LYS A 80 13.95 -5.68 -3.84
N ARG A 81 12.81 -5.83 -4.53
CA ARG A 81 11.84 -6.92 -4.27
C ARG A 81 12.15 -8.19 -5.06
N PHE A 82 12.83 -8.05 -6.19
CA PHE A 82 13.40 -9.17 -6.94
C PHE A 82 14.91 -9.20 -6.78
N SER A 83 15.46 -10.42 -6.75
CA SER A 83 16.89 -10.59 -6.94
C SER A 83 17.26 -10.26 -8.39
N ASP A 84 18.51 -9.87 -8.63
CA ASP A 84 19.01 -9.64 -9.99
C ASP A 84 18.82 -10.86 -10.90
N LYS A 85 18.85 -12.06 -10.32
CA LYS A 85 18.62 -13.31 -11.04
C LYS A 85 17.16 -13.44 -11.48
N ASP A 86 16.22 -13.17 -10.57
CA ASP A 86 14.79 -13.27 -10.86
C ASP A 86 14.38 -12.20 -11.88
N PHE A 87 14.86 -10.97 -11.70
CA PHE A 87 14.65 -9.88 -12.64
C PHE A 87 15.11 -10.24 -14.05
N LYS A 88 16.36 -10.71 -14.19
CA LYS A 88 16.90 -11.16 -15.48
C LYS A 88 16.08 -12.30 -16.08
N SER A 89 15.65 -13.26 -15.26
CA SER A 89 14.83 -14.37 -15.75
C SER A 89 13.48 -13.89 -16.31
N ILE A 90 12.86 -12.89 -15.68
CA ILE A 90 11.56 -12.38 -16.10
C ILE A 90 11.70 -11.55 -17.38
N ILE A 91 12.65 -10.62 -17.43
CA ILE A 91 12.89 -9.73 -18.57
C ILE A 91 13.30 -10.51 -19.83
N VAL A 92 14.12 -11.56 -19.71
CA VAL A 92 14.57 -12.36 -20.85
C VAL A 92 13.44 -13.23 -21.43
N ASN A 93 12.49 -13.66 -20.59
CA ASN A 93 11.38 -14.52 -21.01
C ASN A 93 10.12 -13.73 -21.41
N LEU A 94 10.14 -12.41 -21.29
CA LEU A 94 9.09 -11.53 -21.79
C LEU A 94 9.20 -11.44 -23.31
N PRO A 95 8.10 -11.66 -24.06
CA PRO A 95 8.09 -11.53 -25.51
C PRO A 95 8.37 -10.11 -26.02
#